data_AF-A0A382U5W4-F1
#
_entry.id   AF-A0A382U5W4-F1
#
_cell.length_a   1.000
_cell.length_b   1.000
_cell.length_c   1.000
_cell.angle_alpha   90.00
_cell.angle_beta   90.00
_cell.angle_gamma   90.00
#
_symmetry.space_group_name_H-M   'P 1'
#
loop_
_entity.id
_entity.type
_entity.pdbx_description
1 polymer ?
#
loop_
_entity_poly.entity_id
_entity_poly.type
_entity_poly.pdbx_seq_one_letter_code
_entity_poly.pdbx_strand_id
1 'polypeptide(L)'
;MAKKTKKLEDPRIWVRDLDIKSTEDIAVPKMLIDQVIGQEQGVEIVRKAAEQRRHVMLIGDPGTGKSMLARSISELLPEEELQDVLVYHNHEDNNEPRVRIVPSGKGKEIVQVQKAQAMIEKEKKAKSQMLIVFAIIGSGVL
;
A
#
# COMPACT_ATOMS: atom_id res chain seq x y z
N MET A 1 31.90 8.29 25.33
CA MET A 1 32.55 7.13 25.98
C MET A 1 31.85 5.88 25.51
N ALA A 2 32.55 4.98 24.80
CA ALA A 2 31.96 3.72 24.37
C ALA A 2 31.57 2.91 25.62
N LYS A 3 30.26 2.62 25.80
CA LYS A 3 29.80 1.69 26.82
C LYS A 3 30.54 0.37 26.56
N LYS A 4 31.45 -0.02 27.45
CA LYS A 4 32.05 -1.35 27.43
C LYS A 4 30.90 -2.36 27.50
N THR A 5 30.62 -3.01 26.37
CA THR A 5 29.68 -4.12 26.30
C THR A 5 30.20 -5.21 27.22
N LYS A 6 29.50 -5.44 28.34
CA LYS A 6 29.76 -6.61 29.20
C LYS A 6 29.79 -7.83 28.30
N LYS A 7 30.84 -8.64 28.42
CA LYS A 7 30.94 -9.91 27.70
C LYS A 7 29.72 -10.74 28.11
N LEU A 8 28.79 -10.93 27.18
CA LEU A 8 27.58 -11.71 27.42
C LEU A 8 28.02 -13.16 27.69
N GLU A 9 27.38 -13.78 28.67
CA GLU A 9 27.56 -15.21 28.93
C GLU A 9 27.07 -16.03 27.74
N ASP A 10 27.47 -17.31 27.67
CA ASP A 10 26.99 -18.20 26.62
C ASP A 10 25.44 -18.22 26.65
N PRO A 11 24.75 -17.93 25.53
CA PRO A 11 23.29 -17.90 25.49
C PRO A 11 22.64 -19.19 25.99
N ARG A 12 23.31 -20.34 25.84
CA ARG A 12 22.83 -21.65 26.32
C ARG A 12 22.88 -21.81 27.83
N ILE A 13 23.70 -21.01 28.51
CA ILE A 13 23.77 -20.97 29.97
C ILE A 13 22.78 -19.93 30.47
N TRP A 14 22.84 -18.72 29.93
CA TRP A 14 21.95 -17.60 30.29
C TRP A 14 20.46 -17.97 30.16
N VAL A 15 20.08 -18.70 29.11
CA VAL A 15 18.67 -19.10 28.90
C VAL A 15 18.17 -20.06 29.98
N ARG A 16 19.04 -20.80 30.68
CA ARG A 16 18.65 -21.74 31.74
C ARG A 16 18.21 -21.05 33.02
N ASP A 17 18.63 -19.81 33.20
CA ASP A 17 18.23 -18.99 34.35
C ASP A 17 16.90 -18.26 34.10
N LEU A 18 16.35 -18.35 32.88
CA LEU A 18 15.04 -17.81 32.54
C LEU A 18 13.94 -18.85 32.76
N ASP A 19 12.82 -18.44 33.36
CA ASP A 19 11.61 -19.28 33.50
C ASP A 19 10.81 -19.30 32.19
N ILE A 20 11.42 -19.86 31.14
CA ILE A 20 10.83 -20.00 29.79
C ILE A 20 10.81 -21.48 29.45
N LYS A 21 9.62 -22.05 29.21
CA LYS A 21 9.48 -23.47 28.86
C LYS A 21 9.43 -23.66 27.35
N SER A 22 8.81 -22.73 26.64
CA SER A 22 8.66 -22.73 25.19
C SER A 22 8.83 -21.33 24.61
N THR A 23 9.12 -21.25 23.32
CA THR A 23 9.08 -19.98 22.56
C THR A 23 7.70 -19.33 22.54
N GLU A 24 6.65 -20.09 22.87
CA GLU A 24 5.29 -19.56 23.05
C GLU A 24 5.19 -18.61 24.26
N ASP A 25 6.06 -18.76 25.26
CA ASP A 25 6.10 -17.90 26.45
C ASP A 25 6.76 -16.53 26.15
N ILE A 26 7.37 -16.37 24.97
CA ILE A 26 8.11 -15.17 24.60
C ILE A 26 7.19 -14.19 23.89
N ALA A 27 7.00 -13.01 24.49
CA ALA A 27 6.26 -11.93 23.87
C ALA A 27 7.02 -11.37 22.65
N VAL A 28 6.40 -11.40 21.48
CA VAL A 28 6.92 -10.78 20.26
C VAL A 28 6.42 -9.33 20.18
N PRO A 29 7.30 -8.33 19.98
CA PRO A 29 6.89 -6.95 19.79
C PRO A 29 5.91 -6.79 18.62
N LYS A 30 4.92 -5.90 18.76
CA LYS A 30 3.91 -5.69 17.71
C LYS A 30 4.46 -4.98 16.48
N MET A 31 5.36 -4.02 16.68
CA MET A 31 5.92 -3.22 15.60
C MET A 31 7.13 -3.91 15.00
N LEU A 32 7.27 -3.88 13.68
CA LEU A 32 8.41 -4.50 12.98
C LEU A 32 9.74 -3.88 13.38
N ILE A 33 9.78 -2.58 13.67
CA ILE A 33 11.00 -1.87 14.07
C ILE A 33 11.60 -2.44 15.36
N ASP A 34 10.76 -2.87 16.30
CA ASP A 34 11.17 -3.38 17.61
C ASP A 34 11.57 -4.86 17.55
N GLN A 35 11.26 -5.54 16.45
CA GLN A 35 11.68 -6.93 16.20
C GLN A 35 13.08 -6.99 15.55
N VAL A 36 13.69 -5.86 15.17
CA VAL A 36 15.02 -5.83 14.57
C VAL A 36 16.08 -6.06 15.64
N ILE A 37 16.94 -7.06 15.43
CA ILE A 37 17.96 -7.49 16.41
C ILE A 37 19.35 -7.05 15.94
N GLY A 38 20.13 -6.43 16.83
CA GLY A 38 21.55 -6.13 16.61
C GLY A 38 21.85 -5.05 15.56
N GLN A 39 20.87 -4.18 15.28
CA GLN A 39 20.99 -3.07 14.33
C GLN A 39 20.47 -1.76 14.96
N GLU A 40 20.95 -1.41 16.16
CA GLU A 40 20.42 -0.28 16.95
C GLU A 40 20.54 1.05 16.18
N GLN A 41 21.67 1.27 15.50
CA GLN A 41 21.87 2.47 14.67
C GLN A 41 20.92 2.51 13.47
N GLY A 42 20.69 1.37 12.82
CA GLY A 42 19.76 1.27 11.69
C GLY A 42 18.33 1.59 12.12
N VAL A 43 17.91 1.07 13.28
CA VAL A 43 16.60 1.36 13.89
C VAL A 43 16.44 2.85 14.19
N GLU A 44 17.44 3.48 14.80
CA GLU A 44 17.38 4.92 15.14
C GLU A 44 17.27 5.80 13.88
N ILE A 45 18.06 5.50 12.85
CA ILE A 45 18.03 6.24 11.57
C ILE A 45 16.68 6.09 10.89
N VAL A 46 16.15 4.87 10.83
CA VAL A 46 14.84 4.57 10.24
C VAL A 46 13.72 5.32 10.96
N ARG A 47 13.74 5.35 12.30
CA ARG A 47 12.74 6.08 13.09
C ARG A 47 12.76 7.58 12.79
N LYS A 48 13.96 8.18 12.75
CA LYS A 48 14.13 9.60 12.39
C LYS A 48 13.71 9.88 10.94
N ALA A 49 14.03 8.96 10.02
CA ALA A 49 13.69 9.11 8.62
C ALA A 49 12.18 9.03 8.36
N ALA A 50 11.47 8.14 9.06
CA ALA A 50 10.01 8.05 8.99
C ALA A 50 9.35 9.34 9.51
N GLU A 51 9.77 9.83 10.67
CA GLU A 51 9.26 11.07 11.27
C GLU A 51 9.50 12.30 10.38
N GLN A 52 10.68 12.39 9.77
CA GLN A 52 11.07 13.52 8.93
C GLN A 52 10.77 13.34 7.43
N ARG A 53 10.12 12.24 7.04
CA ARG A 53 9.85 11.87 5.64
C ARG A 53 11.08 11.91 4.73
N ARG A 54 12.21 11.39 5.22
CA ARG A 54 13.48 11.35 4.46
C ARG A 54 13.64 9.99 3.77
N HIS A 55 14.23 10.03 2.57
CA HIS A 55 14.64 8.81 1.87
C HIS A 55 15.80 8.13 2.61
N VAL A 56 15.79 6.79 2.62
CA VAL A 56 16.83 5.97 3.24
C VAL A 56 17.40 5.02 2.19
N MET A 57 18.72 4.88 2.18
CA MET A 57 19.41 3.86 1.40
C MET A 57 20.04 2.85 2.37
N LEU A 58 19.61 1.59 2.29
CA LEU A 58 20.10 0.50 3.14
C LEU A 58 21.13 -0.33 2.37
N ILE A 59 22.37 -0.37 2.86
CA ILE A 59 23.48 -1.12 2.26
C ILE A 59 23.91 -2.23 3.22
N GLY A 60 24.09 -3.44 2.70
CA GLY A 60 24.58 -4.58 3.47
C GLY A 60 24.35 -5.91 2.77
N ASP A 61 24.96 -6.97 3.28
CA ASP A 61 24.91 -8.32 2.73
C ASP A 61 23.49 -8.88 2.64
N PRO A 62 23.17 -9.79 1.71
CA PRO A 62 21.85 -10.43 1.64
C PRO A 62 21.50 -11.13 2.98
N GLY A 63 20.23 -11.10 3.38
CA GLY A 63 19.76 -11.73 4.62
C GLY A 63 19.96 -10.92 5.92
N THR A 64 20.51 -9.71 5.86
CA THR A 64 20.79 -8.86 7.04
C THR A 64 19.61 -8.02 7.55
N GLY A 65 18.37 -8.27 7.07
CA GLY A 65 17.19 -7.55 7.56
C GLY A 65 16.91 -6.19 6.92
N LYS A 66 17.56 -5.84 5.79
CA LYS A 66 17.29 -4.58 5.04
C LYS A 66 15.80 -4.40 4.71
N SER A 67 15.15 -5.44 4.18
CA SER A 67 13.72 -5.38 3.84
C SER A 67 12.83 -5.22 5.08
N MET A 68 13.25 -5.74 6.22
CA MET A 68 12.54 -5.60 7.50
C MET A 68 12.61 -4.16 8.00
N LEU A 69 13.81 -3.55 7.99
CA LEU A 69 13.99 -2.13 8.29
C LEU A 69 13.18 -1.24 7.32
N ALA A 70 13.20 -1.53 6.03
CA ALA A 70 12.41 -0.77 5.06
C ALA A 70 10.90 -0.86 5.31
N ARG A 71 10.36 -2.05 5.59
CA ARG A 71 8.92 -2.22 5.92
C ARG A 71 8.53 -1.55 7.22
N SER A 72 9.44 -1.47 8.18
CA SER A 72 9.17 -0.76 9.43
C SER A 72 8.97 0.75 9.24
N ILE A 73 9.51 1.35 8.16
CA ILE A 73 9.23 2.76 7.82
C ILE A 73 7.74 2.96 7.55
N SER A 74 7.10 2.07 6.78
CA SER A 74 5.67 2.23 6.44
C SER A 74 4.74 2.11 7.65
N GLU A 75 5.15 1.39 8.70
CA GLU A 75 4.39 1.33 9.96
C GLU A 75 4.61 2.56 10.85
N LEU A 76 5.75 3.24 10.68
CA LEU A 76 6.15 4.41 11.45
C LEU A 76 5.70 5.73 10.83
N LEU A 77 5.24 5.71 9.58
CA LEU A 77 4.67 6.90 8.96
C LEU A 77 3.45 7.36 9.75
N PRO A 78 3.31 8.68 10.01
CA PRO A 78 2.13 9.21 10.67
C PRO A 78 0.87 8.87 9.87
N GLU A 79 -0.26 8.74 10.55
CA GLU A 79 -1.54 8.54 9.88
C GLU A 79 -1.83 9.73 8.96
N GLU A 80 -1.92 9.46 7.67
CA GLU A 80 -2.20 10.43 6.63
C GLU A 80 -3.44 10.02 5.85
N GLU A 81 -4.15 11.01 5.32
CA GLU A 81 -5.24 10.76 4.39
C GLU A 81 -4.66 10.17 3.10
N LEU A 82 -4.79 8.86 2.96
CA LEU A 82 -4.46 8.17 1.72
C LEU A 82 -5.33 8.70 0.58
N GLN A 83 -4.78 8.65 -0.63
CA GLN A 83 -5.42 9.18 -1.82
C GLN A 83 -5.51 8.09 -2.90
N ASP A 84 -6.62 8.09 -3.63
CA ASP A 84 -6.77 7.32 -4.85
C ASP A 84 -6.43 8.21 -6.06
N VAL A 85 -5.71 7.65 -7.04
CA VAL A 85 -5.36 8.34 -8.28
C VAL A 85 -6.19 7.78 -9.42
N LEU A 86 -6.98 8.63 -10.08
CA LEU A 86 -7.85 8.31 -11.20
C LEU A 86 -7.28 8.89 -12.49
N VAL A 87 -7.40 8.13 -13.56
CA VAL A 87 -6.97 8.54 -14.91
C VAL A 87 -8.20 8.57 -15.81
N TYR A 88 -8.42 9.71 -16.47
CA TYR A 88 -9.51 9.96 -17.40
C TYR A 88 -9.00 10.10 -18.82
N HIS A 89 -9.82 9.63 -19.76
CA HIS A 89 -9.61 9.93 -21.17
C HIS A 89 -9.75 11.44 -21.41
N ASN A 90 -8.81 12.00 -22.16
CA ASN A 90 -8.85 13.39 -22.56
C ASN A 90 -9.36 13.49 -24.00
N HIS A 91 -10.50 14.17 -24.19
CA HIS A 91 -11.15 14.30 -25.50
C HIS A 91 -10.42 15.24 -26.46
N GLU A 92 -9.53 16.12 -25.95
CA GLU A 92 -8.77 17.07 -26.74
C GLU A 92 -7.47 16.45 -27.28
N ASP A 93 -6.76 15.70 -26.44
CA ASP A 93 -5.57 14.93 -26.83
C ASP A 93 -5.54 13.58 -26.11
N ASN A 94 -5.68 12.49 -26.86
CA ASN A 94 -5.64 11.14 -26.32
C ASN A 94 -4.27 10.74 -25.73
N ASN A 95 -3.18 11.39 -26.13
CA ASN A 95 -1.84 11.14 -25.58
C ASN A 95 -1.60 11.85 -24.25
N GLU A 96 -2.50 12.74 -23.84
CA GLU A 96 -2.42 13.49 -22.57
C GLU A 96 -3.63 13.16 -21.68
N PRO A 97 -3.68 11.97 -21.05
CA PRO A 97 -4.79 11.61 -20.17
C PRO A 97 -4.84 12.49 -18.92
N ARG A 98 -6.04 12.84 -18.47
CA ARG A 98 -6.24 13.73 -17.31
C ARG A 98 -6.13 12.93 -16.01
N VAL A 99 -5.27 13.37 -15.09
CA VAL A 99 -5.10 12.72 -13.78
C VAL A 99 -5.87 13.50 -12.71
N ARG A 100 -6.63 12.80 -11.87
CA ARG A 100 -7.36 13.37 -10.74
C ARG A 100 -7.05 12.60 -9.47
N ILE A 101 -6.79 13.32 -8.40
CA ILE A 101 -6.54 12.76 -7.07
C ILE A 101 -7.80 12.95 -6.21
N VAL A 102 -8.22 11.91 -5.51
CA VAL A 102 -9.37 11.94 -4.59
C VAL A 102 -9.01 11.24 -3.27
N PRO A 103 -9.72 11.50 -2.16
CA PRO A 103 -9.50 10.76 -0.91
C PRO A 103 -9.70 9.25 -1.10
N SER A 104 -8.99 8.45 -0.31
CA SER A 104 -9.02 6.99 -0.45
C SER A 104 -10.43 6.43 -0.31
N GLY A 105 -10.76 5.45 -1.15
CA GLY A 105 -12.08 4.82 -1.23
C GLY A 105 -13.04 5.52 -2.18
N LYS A 106 -12.92 6.84 -2.40
CA LYS A 106 -13.77 7.57 -3.34
C LYS A 106 -13.50 7.20 -4.79
N GLY A 107 -12.29 6.76 -5.13
CA GLY A 107 -11.96 6.33 -6.49
C GLY A 107 -12.84 5.16 -6.95
N LYS A 108 -13.07 4.18 -6.06
CA LYS A 108 -13.92 3.02 -6.34
C LYS A 108 -15.38 3.41 -6.58
N GLU A 109 -15.93 4.31 -5.77
CA GLU A 109 -17.30 4.82 -5.92
C GLU A 109 -17.48 5.50 -7.28
N ILE A 110 -16.54 6.40 -7.64
CA ILE A 110 -16.58 7.13 -8.92
C ILE A 110 -16.56 6.16 -10.11
N VAL A 111 -15.65 5.18 -10.10
CA VAL A 111 -15.54 4.19 -11.17
C VAL A 111 -16.81 3.35 -11.29
N GLN A 112 -17.45 2.97 -10.17
CA GLN A 112 -18.69 2.22 -10.18
C GLN A 112 -19.86 3.01 -10.78
N VAL A 113 -20.03 4.27 -10.38
CA VAL A 113 -21.08 5.16 -10.92
C VAL A 113 -20.89 5.35 -12.42
N GLN A 114 -19.66 5.61 -12.87
CA GLN A 114 -19.37 5.80 -14.30
C GLN A 114 -19.62 4.53 -15.12
N LYS A 115 -19.27 3.35 -14.60
CA LYS A 115 -19.57 2.07 -15.26
C LYS A 115 -21.08 1.84 -15.38
N ALA A 116 -21.85 2.11 -14.33
CA ALA A 116 -23.30 1.97 -14.35
C ALA A 116 -23.94 2.93 -15.37
N GLN A 117 -23.51 4.20 -15.39
CA GLN A 117 -23.97 5.19 -16.35
C GLN A 117 -23.66 4.77 -17.80
N ALA A 118 -22.44 4.29 -18.06
CA ALA A 118 -22.05 3.80 -19.38
C ALA A 118 -22.86 2.57 -19.83
N MET A 119 -23.22 1.66 -18.92
CA MET A 119 -24.11 0.53 -19.22
C MET A 119 -25.52 1.01 -19.59
N ILE A 120 -26.09 1.94 -18.80
CA ILE A 120 -27.41 2.52 -19.08
C ILE A 120 -27.42 3.24 -20.44
N GLU A 121 -26.38 4.00 -20.76
CA GLU A 121 -26.27 4.67 -22.07
C GLU A 121 -26.14 3.68 -23.23
N LYS A 122 -25.41 2.58 -23.03
CA LYS A 122 -25.29 1.51 -24.02
C LYS A 122 -26.64 0.84 -24.28
N GLU A 123 -27.40 0.54 -23.24
CA GLU A 123 -28.75 -0.03 -23.38
C GLU A 123 -29.73 0.93 -24.06
N LYS A 124 -29.70 2.22 -23.71
CA LYS A 124 -30.52 3.25 -24.37
C LYS A 124 -30.20 3.38 -25.86
N LYS A 125 -28.90 3.41 -26.23
CA LYS A 125 -28.47 3.43 -27.64
C LYS A 125 -28.95 2.18 -28.38
N ALA A 126 -28.81 0.99 -27.80
CA ALA A 126 -29.28 -0.25 -28.40
C ALA A 126 -30.80 -0.25 -28.63
N LYS A 127 -31.60 0.17 -27.63
CA LYS A 127 -33.06 0.29 -27.76
C LYS A 127 -33.47 1.30 -28.83
N SER A 128 -32.82 2.48 -28.87
CA SER A 128 -33.11 3.50 -29.88
C SER A 128 -32.75 3.04 -31.30
N GLN A 129 -31.63 2.35 -31.48
CA GLN A 129 -31.24 1.76 -32.77
C GLN A 129 -32.26 0.71 -33.23
N MET A 130 -32.71 -0.16 -32.33
CA MET A 130 -33.73 -1.17 -32.63
C MET A 130 -35.04 -0.52 -33.10
N LEU A 131 -35.46 0.58 -32.47
CA LEU A 131 -36.68 1.31 -32.81
C LEU A 131 -36.59 1.94 -34.22
N ILE A 132 -35.44 2.50 -34.59
CA ILE A 132 -35.17 3.01 -35.93
C ILE A 132 -35.24 1.88 -36.97
N VAL A 133 -34.64 0.72 -36.69
CA VAL A 133 -34.69 -0.45 -37.59
C VAL A 133 -36.13 -0.92 -37.80
N PHE A 134 -36.93 -1.02 -36.73
CA PHE A 134 -38.35 -1.38 -36.84
C PHE A 134 -39.16 -0.35 -37.64
N ALA A 135 -38.88 0.94 -37.49
CA ALA A 135 -39.57 1.98 -38.26
C ALA A 135 -39.28 1.87 -39.77
N ILE A 136 -38.01 1.63 -40.15
CA ILE A 136 -37.62 1.46 -41.55
C ILE A 136 -38.30 0.23 -42.17
N ILE A 137 -38.24 -0.92 -41.48
CA ILE A 137 -38.90 -2.16 -41.94
C ILE A 137 -40.42 -1.96 -42.03
N GLY A 138 -41.03 -1.34 -41.03
CA GLY A 138 -42.47 -1.06 -41.01
C GLY A 138 -42.93 -0.15 -42.15
N SER A 139 -42.15 0.89 -42.48
CA SER A 139 -42.45 1.78 -43.61
C SER A 139 -42.22 1.14 -44.99
N GLY A 140 -41.37 0.13 -45.09
CA GLY A 140 -41.12 -0.59 -46.34
C GLY A 140 -42.08 -1.75 -46.62
N VAL A 141 -42.88 -2.15 -45.63
CA VAL A 141 -43.89 -3.21 -45.74
C VAL A 141 -45.30 -2.62 -45.98
N LEU A 142 -45.49 -1.31 -45.78
CA LEU A 142 -46.71 -0.56 -46.14
C LEU A 142 -46.60 0.01 -47.57
#